data_AF-A0AA41X5I0-F1
#
_entry.id   AF-A0AA41X5I0-F1
#
_cell.length_a   1.000
_cell.length_b   1.000
_cell.length_c   1.000
_cell.angle_alpha   90.00
_cell.angle_beta   90.00
_cell.angle_gamma   90.00
#
_symmetry.space_group_name_H-M   'P 1'
#
loop_
_entity.id
_entity.type
_entity.pdbx_description
1 polymer ?
#
loop_
_entity_poly.entity_id
_entity_poly.type
_entity_poly.pdbx_seq_one_letter_code
_entity_poly.pdbx_strand_id
1 'polypeptide(L)'
;VGTQVSVRDLLRGIVVQSGNDACVAMAEHVAGSESAFASMMNAHTASLGMSGSHWVNAHGLHDPDHYTTPRDMAILSRALIAETPEMY
;
A
#
# COMPACT_ATOMS: atom_id res chain seq x y z
N VAL A 1 15.07 -8.54 13.25
CA VAL A 1 13.96 -9.42 13.65
C VAL A 1 13.76 -9.28 15.16
N GLY A 2 12.54 -8.97 15.62
CA GLY A 2 12.22 -8.81 17.05
C GLY A 2 12.26 -7.37 17.60
N THR A 3 12.41 -6.36 16.75
CA THR A 3 12.35 -4.94 17.13
C THR A 3 10.91 -4.43 17.14
N GLN A 4 10.52 -3.74 18.22
CA GLN A 4 9.24 -3.02 18.27
C GLN A 4 9.45 -1.59 17.78
N VAL A 5 8.69 -1.18 16.77
CA VAL A 5 8.73 0.15 16.17
C VAL A 5 7.33 0.72 16.19
N SER A 6 7.20 2.03 16.43
CA SER A 6 5.88 2.66 16.46
C SER A 6 5.25 2.70 15.07
N VAL A 7 3.91 2.60 14.98
CA VAL A 7 3.17 2.75 13.71
C VAL A 7 3.52 4.07 13.02
N ARG A 8 3.70 5.15 13.79
CA ARG A 8 4.08 6.47 13.28
C ARG A 8 5.44 6.44 12.57
N ASP A 9 6.42 5.75 13.13
CA ASP A 9 7.76 5.67 12.53
C ASP A 9 7.78 4.76 11.31
N LEU A 10 7.02 3.66 11.33
CA LEU A 10 6.82 2.80 10.16
C LEU A 10 6.15 3.57 9.01
N LEU A 11 5.06 4.29 9.29
CA LEU A 11 4.39 5.12 8.28
C LEU A 11 5.33 6.18 7.68
N ARG A 12 6.18 6.81 8.50
CA ARG A 12 7.22 7.72 8.00
C ARG A 12 8.25 6.99 7.13
N GLY A 13 8.69 5.80 7.53
CA GLY A 13 9.59 4.97 6.73
C GLY A 13 9.00 4.60 5.36
N ILE A 14 7.72 4.26 5.31
CA ILE A 14 6.98 3.98 4.07
C ILE A 14 6.89 5.25 3.22
N VAL A 15 6.31 6.33 3.75
CA VAL A 15 5.94 7.50 2.95
C VAL A 15 7.16 8.34 2.54
N VAL A 16 8.19 8.44 3.39
CA VAL A 16 9.34 9.32 3.15
C VAL A 16 10.51 8.55 2.52
N GLN A 17 10.75 7.31 2.95
CA GLN A 17 11.92 6.53 2.54
C GLN A 17 11.59 5.38 1.59
N SER A 18 10.30 5.11 1.32
CA SER A 18 9.86 3.96 0.53
C SER A 18 10.44 2.64 1.06
N GLY A 19 10.52 2.52 2.40
CA GLY A 19 11.13 1.36 3.06
C GLY A 19 10.30 0.09 2.90
N ASN A 20 10.81 -0.88 2.14
CA ASN A 20 10.11 -2.15 1.87
C ASN A 20 9.85 -2.96 3.15
N ASP A 21 10.80 -2.96 4.08
CA ASP A 21 10.68 -3.63 5.38
C ASP A 21 9.55 -3.06 6.23
N ALA A 22 9.40 -1.72 6.23
CA ALA A 22 8.30 -1.04 6.88
C ALA A 22 6.95 -1.37 6.22
N CYS A 23 6.89 -1.45 4.89
CA CYS A 23 5.69 -1.89 4.17
C CYS A 23 5.28 -3.31 4.57
N VAL A 24 6.21 -4.27 4.58
CA VAL A 24 5.92 -5.68 4.96
C VAL A 24 5.48 -5.76 6.42
N ALA A 25 6.21 -5.12 7.34
CA ALA A 25 5.86 -5.13 8.77
C ALA A 25 4.48 -4.51 9.03
N MET A 26 4.12 -3.45 8.30
CA MET A 26 2.81 -2.84 8.42
C MET A 26 1.71 -3.71 7.81
N ALA A 27 1.96 -4.32 6.65
CA ALA A 27 1.03 -5.23 5.99
C ALA A 27 0.69 -6.44 6.87
N GLU A 28 1.70 -7.08 7.46
CA GLU A 28 1.53 -8.20 8.39
C GLU A 28 0.77 -7.77 9.65
N HIS A 29 1.05 -6.57 10.18
CA HIS A 29 0.34 -6.06 11.36
C HIS A 29 -1.15 -5.78 11.08
N VAL A 30 -1.49 -5.25 9.90
CA VAL A 30 -2.88 -4.90 9.53
C VAL A 30 -3.69 -6.12 9.11
N ALA A 31 -3.11 -7.00 8.28
CA ALA A 31 -3.85 -8.05 7.58
C ALA A 31 -3.45 -9.47 8.01
N GLY A 32 -2.45 -9.63 8.88
CA GLY A 32 -1.90 -10.92 9.33
C GLY A 32 -0.89 -11.54 8.35
N SER A 33 -0.90 -11.16 7.08
CA SER A 33 0.11 -11.52 6.08
C SER A 33 0.18 -10.47 4.96
N GLU A 34 1.31 -10.42 4.25
CA GLU A 34 1.45 -9.56 3.08
C GLU A 34 0.47 -9.92 1.95
N SER A 35 0.20 -11.21 1.73
CA SER A 35 -0.76 -11.66 0.70
C SER A 35 -2.20 -11.27 1.04
N ALA A 36 -2.58 -11.29 2.31
CA ALA A 36 -3.88 -10.81 2.76
C ALA A 36 -3.98 -9.29 2.57
N PHE A 37 -2.90 -8.55 2.85
CA PHE A 37 -2.83 -7.11 2.61
C PHE A 37 -2.94 -6.77 1.11
N ALA A 38 -2.24 -7.48 0.24
CA ALA A 38 -2.37 -7.33 -1.21
C ALA A 38 -3.81 -7.60 -1.70
N SER A 39 -4.51 -8.57 -1.10
CA SER A 39 -5.93 -8.80 -1.37
C SER A 39 -6.80 -7.61 -0.95
N MET A 40 -6.51 -6.98 0.19
CA MET A 40 -7.17 -5.74 0.62
C MET A 40 -6.87 -4.57 -0.33
N MET A 41 -5.62 -4.42 -0.78
CA MET A 41 -5.24 -3.40 -1.78
C MET A 41 -6.05 -3.55 -3.06
N ASN A 42 -6.18 -4.78 -3.59
CA ASN A 42 -7.00 -5.05 -4.77
C ASN A 42 -8.48 -4.76 -4.53
N ALA A 43 -9.05 -5.16 -3.38
CA ALA A 43 -10.44 -4.90 -3.06
C ALA A 43 -10.74 -3.39 -2.98
N HIS A 44 -9.87 -2.62 -2.33
CA HIS A 44 -10.02 -1.17 -2.20
C HIS A 44 -9.86 -0.47 -3.55
N THR A 45 -8.80 -0.78 -4.31
CA THR A 45 -8.58 -0.15 -5.62
C THR A 45 -9.63 -0.53 -6.66
N ALA A 46 -10.19 -1.74 -6.58
CA ALA A 46 -11.37 -2.12 -7.37
C ALA A 46 -12.60 -1.27 -7.01
N SER A 47 -12.84 -0.97 -5.73
CA SER A 47 -13.95 -0.09 -5.33
C SER A 47 -13.77 1.37 -5.80
N LEU A 48 -12.53 1.80 -6.03
CA LEU A 48 -12.20 3.10 -6.62
C LEU A 48 -12.33 3.13 -8.16
N GLY A 49 -12.58 1.97 -8.79
CA GLY A 49 -12.69 1.84 -10.25
C GLY A 49 -11.35 1.69 -10.98
N MET A 50 -10.29 1.29 -10.28
CA MET A 50 -8.95 1.06 -10.86
C MET A 50 -8.88 -0.30 -11.58
N SER A 51 -9.56 -0.42 -12.73
CA SER A 51 -9.70 -1.68 -13.46
C SER A 51 -8.45 -2.12 -14.24
N GLY A 52 -7.42 -1.26 -14.31
CA GLY A 52 -6.14 -1.54 -14.97
C GLY A 52 -5.02 -1.85 -13.99
N SER A 53 -5.35 -2.22 -12.74
CA SER A 53 -4.37 -2.43 -11.67
C SER A 53 -4.52 -3.80 -11.01
N HIS A 54 -3.39 -4.38 -10.63
CA HIS A 54 -3.31 -5.57 -9.79
C HIS A 54 -2.08 -5.46 -8.86
N TRP A 55 -2.31 -5.69 -7.57
CA TRP A 55 -1.29 -5.60 -6.52
C TRP A 55 -1.01 -6.99 -5.95
N VAL A 56 0.26 -7.38 -5.86
CA VAL A 56 0.66 -8.71 -5.33
C VAL A 56 1.55 -8.63 -4.08
N ASN A 57 2.04 -7.44 -3.74
CA ASN A 57 2.87 -7.17 -2.56
C ASN A 57 2.62 -5.75 -2.05
N ALA A 58 3.09 -5.45 -0.84
CA ALA A 58 2.82 -4.18 -0.17
C ALA A 58 3.81 -3.06 -0.55
N HIS A 59 4.95 -3.40 -1.16
CA HIS A 59 6.09 -2.48 -1.33
C HIS A 59 6.42 -2.13 -2.79
N GLY A 60 5.85 -2.83 -3.78
CA GLY A 60 6.04 -2.55 -5.20
C GLY A 60 7.31 -3.12 -5.83
N LEU A 61 7.96 -4.14 -5.23
CA LEU A 61 9.04 -4.83 -5.96
C LEU A 61 8.43 -5.60 -7.13
N HIS A 62 9.25 -5.73 -8.18
CA HIS A 62 8.82 -6.30 -9.44
C HIS A 62 8.24 -7.71 -9.29
N ASP A 63 7.06 -7.89 -9.85
CA ASP A 63 6.42 -9.15 -10.11
C ASP A 63 5.59 -8.98 -11.41
N PRO A 64 5.56 -9.96 -12.33
CA PRO A 64 4.81 -9.84 -13.58
C PRO A 64 3.32 -9.57 -13.40
N ASP A 65 2.73 -10.02 -12.30
CA ASP A 65 1.33 -9.81 -11.95
C ASP A 65 1.12 -8.50 -11.17
N HIS A 66 2.18 -7.74 -10.87
CA HIS A 66 2.09 -6.41 -10.27
C HIS A 66 2.06 -5.32 -11.34
N TYR A 67 0.90 -4.72 -11.58
CA TYR A 67 0.75 -3.68 -12.61
C TYR A 67 -0.29 -2.62 -12.24
N THR A 68 -0.17 -1.46 -12.88
CA THR A 68 -1.13 -0.35 -12.77
C THR A 68 -1.10 0.50 -14.05
N THR A 69 -1.95 1.52 -14.13
CA THR A 69 -1.96 2.50 -15.23
C THR A 69 -1.79 3.93 -14.69
N PRO A 70 -1.33 4.89 -15.53
CA PRO A 70 -1.29 6.29 -15.14
C PRO A 70 -2.64 6.85 -14.69
N ARG A 71 -3.74 6.38 -15.31
CA ARG A 71 -5.10 6.77 -14.94
C ARG A 71 -5.44 6.28 -13.53
N ASP A 72 -5.16 5.02 -13.24
CA ASP A 72 -5.47 4.41 -11.95
C ASP A 72 -4.66 5.05 -10.81
N MET A 73 -3.39 5.37 -11.07
CA MET A 73 -2.58 6.12 -10.09
C MET A 73 -3.12 7.53 -9.82
N ALA A 74 -3.70 8.20 -10.83
CA ALA A 74 -4.37 9.48 -10.63
C ALA A 74 -5.66 9.35 -9.81
N ILE A 75 -6.42 8.26 -9.99
CA ILE A 75 -7.59 7.94 -9.16
C ILE A 75 -7.14 7.72 -7.70
N LEU A 76 -6.13 6.87 -7.50
CA LEU A 76 -5.60 6.57 -6.17
C LEU A 76 -5.09 7.82 -5.46
N SER A 77 -4.35 8.69 -6.16
CA SER A 77 -3.85 9.94 -5.59
C SER A 77 -4.98 10.86 -5.13
N ARG A 78 -6.08 10.94 -5.91
CA ARG A 78 -7.26 11.73 -5.53
C ARG A 78 -7.98 11.14 -4.33
N ALA A 79 -8.12 9.81 -4.29
CA ALA A 79 -8.74 9.11 -3.17
C ALA A 79 -7.94 9.32 -1.88
N LEU A 80 -6.61 9.16 -1.93
CA LEU A 80 -5.72 9.39 -0.80
C LEU A 80 -5.90 10.80 -0.20
N ILE A 81 -5.90 11.85 -1.03
CA ILE A 81 -6.09 13.23 -0.58
C ILE A 81 -7.49 13.43 0.05
N ALA A 82 -8.53 12.83 -0.53
CA ALA A 82 -9.91 13.02 -0.07
C ALA A 82 -10.25 12.22 1.20
N GLU A 83 -9.68 11.03 1.34
CA GLU A 83 -10.02 10.07 2.41
C GLU A 83 -9.11 10.20 3.64
N THR A 84 -7.89 10.72 3.48
CA THR A 84 -6.94 10.94 4.59
C THR A 84 -6.47 12.41 4.64
N PRO A 85 -7.37 13.39 4.82
CA PRO A 85 -6.99 14.80 4.81
C PRO A 85 -6.02 15.18 5.94
N GLU A 86 -6.02 14.46 7.06
CA GLU A 86 -5.11 14.66 8.19
C GLU A 86 -3.66 14.23 7.93
N MET A 87 -3.40 13.52 6.82
CA MET A 87 -2.05 13.13 6.39
C MET A 87 -1.35 14.26 5.60
N TYR A 88 -2.06 15.34 5.27
CA TYR A 88 -1.59 16.53 4.54
C TYR A 88 -1.68 17.80 5.39
#